data_AF-A0AA40S3J3-F1
#
_entry.id   AF-A0AA40S3J3-F1
#
_cell.length_a   1.000
_cell.length_b   1.000
_cell.length_c   1.000
_cell.angle_alpha   90.00
_cell.angle_beta   90.00
_cell.angle_gamma   90.00
#
_symmetry.space_group_name_H-M   'P 1'
#
loop_
_entity.id
_entity.type
_entity.pdbx_description
1 polymer ?
#
loop_
_entity_poly.entity_id
_entity_poly.type
_entity_poly.pdbx_seq_one_letter_code
_entity_poly.pdbx_strand_id
1 'polypeptide(L)' 'MRRFTRPETRDRFRAQHRAICESVMAGDVEAAGEAAEAHIHATHQALAEVREAEARLQVFLRRLNGGHVSARRKGDR' A
#
# COMPACT_ATOMS: atom_id res chain seq x y z
N MET A 1 -8.02 2.19 5.18
CA MET A 1 -7.25 2.26 6.46
C MET A 1 -6.60 0.94 6.92
N ARG A 2 -6.58 -0.16 6.14
CA ARG A 2 -6.07 -1.49 6.58
C ARG A 2 -4.52 -1.65 6.62
N ARG A 3 -3.76 -0.61 6.28
CA ARG A 3 -2.29 -0.71 6.12
C ARG A 3 -1.48 -0.47 7.39
N PHE A 4 -2.01 0.33 8.30
CA PHE A 4 -1.39 0.58 9.60
C PHE A 4 -1.61 -0.56 10.59
N THR A 5 -2.28 -1.64 10.15
CA THR A 5 -2.54 -2.83 10.96
C THR A 5 -1.30 -3.72 11.07
N ARG A 6 -0.36 -3.62 10.12
CA ARG A 6 0.95 -4.31 10.20
C ARG A 6 1.92 -3.49 11.06
N PRO A 7 2.46 -4.04 12.15
CA PRO A 7 3.38 -3.33 13.04
C PRO A 7 4.58 -2.74 12.28
N GLU A 8 5.20 -3.52 11.39
CA GLU A 8 6.37 -3.07 10.63
C GLU A 8 6.09 -1.80 9.79
N THR A 9 4.93 -1.76 9.12
CA THR A 9 4.54 -0.62 8.28
C THR A 9 4.24 0.59 9.13
N ARG A 10 3.48 0.41 10.21
CA ARG A 10 3.14 1.49 11.14
C ARG A 10 4.39 2.12 11.73
N ASP A 11 5.35 1.30 12.17
CA ASP A 11 6.54 1.78 12.84
C ASP A 11 7.48 2.50 11.86
N ARG A 12 7.56 2.04 10.59
CA ARG A 12 8.24 2.76 9.51
C ARG A 12 7.65 4.17 9.29
N PHE A 13 6.33 4.28 9.18
CA PHE A 13 5.69 5.58 8.96
C PHE A 13 5.83 6.51 10.19
N ARG A 14 5.81 5.95 11.41
CA ARG A 14 6.09 6.72 12.63
C ARG A 14 7.52 7.26 12.67
N ALA A 15 8.50 6.47 12.24
CA ALA A 15 9.89 6.92 12.16
C ALA A 15 10.05 8.10 11.19
N GLN A 16 9.35 8.07 10.04
CA GLN A 16 9.35 9.18 9.08
C GLN A 16 8.71 10.46 9.66
N HIS A 17 7.56 10.35 10.32
CA HIS A 17 6.94 11.50 11.00
C HIS A 17 7.86 12.07 12.09
N ARG A 18 8.53 11.19 12.84
CA ARG A 18 9.48 11.58 13.87
C ARG A 18 10.67 12.33 13.28
N ALA A 19 11.24 11.87 12.18
CA ALA A 19 12.34 12.54 11.50
C ALA A 19 11.97 13.98 11.07
N ILE A 20 10.76 14.17 10.50
CA ILE A 20 10.26 15.50 10.15
C ILE A 20 10.17 16.39 11.39
N CYS A 21 9.56 15.89 12.47
CA CYS A 21 9.45 16.65 13.71
C CYS A 21 10.82 16.99 14.31
N GLU A 22 11.76 16.06 14.32
CA GLU A 22 13.10 16.27 14.87
C GLU A 22 13.85 17.36 14.07
N SER A 23 13.79 17.34 12.73
CA SER A 23 14.41 18.38 11.89
C SER A 23 13.76 19.76 12.11
N VAL A 24 12.43 19.82 12.20
CA VAL A 24 11.71 21.08 12.49
C VAL A 24 12.09 21.63 13.85
N MET A 25 12.15 20.78 14.89
CA MET A 25 12.51 21.21 16.24
C MET A 25 13.98 21.64 16.34
N ALA A 26 14.85 21.10 15.48
CA ALA A 26 16.24 21.54 15.36
C ALA A 26 16.41 22.84 14.56
N GLY A 27 15.36 23.34 13.92
CA GLY A 27 15.42 24.51 13.03
C GLY A 27 16.13 24.25 11.71
N ASP A 28 16.35 22.98 11.35
CA ASP A 28 16.97 22.58 10.09
C ASP A 28 15.92 22.47 8.99
N VAL A 29 15.75 23.56 8.25
CA VAL A 29 14.72 23.69 7.20
C VAL A 29 14.96 22.74 6.04
N GLU A 30 16.21 22.57 5.61
CA GLU A 30 16.55 21.68 4.50
C GLU A 30 16.29 20.22 4.89
N ALA A 31 16.78 19.79 6.06
CA ALA A 31 16.54 18.43 6.54
C ALA A 31 15.04 18.15 6.78
N ALA A 32 14.27 19.16 7.22
CA ALA A 32 12.82 19.03 7.35
C ALA A 32 12.14 18.87 5.98
N GLY A 33 12.59 19.63 4.97
CA GLY A 33 12.11 19.54 3.59
C GLY A 33 12.36 18.17 2.99
N GLU A 34 13.61 17.68 3.06
CA GLU A 34 14.00 16.36 2.56
C GLU A 34 13.21 15.23 3.24
N ALA A 35 13.07 15.29 4.58
CA ALA A 35 12.30 14.29 5.32
C ALA A 35 10.81 14.28 4.94
N ALA A 36 10.23 15.47 4.70
CA ALA A 36 8.85 15.59 4.27
C ALA A 36 8.63 15.06 2.84
N GLU A 37 9.53 15.38 1.91
CA GLU A 37 9.48 14.86 0.53
C GLU A 37 9.60 13.33 0.52
N ALA A 38 10.56 12.78 1.26
CA ALA A 38 10.71 11.33 1.41
C ALA A 38 9.44 10.66 1.96
N HIS A 39 8.76 11.29 2.92
CA HIS A 39 7.50 10.80 3.46
C HIS A 39 6.35 10.82 2.43
N ILE A 40 6.25 11.87 1.63
CA ILE A 40 5.26 11.98 0.55
C ILE A 40 5.48 10.87 -0.48
N HIS A 41 6.72 10.67 -0.94
CA HIS A 41 7.06 9.59 -1.86
C HIS A 41 6.74 8.21 -1.28
N ALA A 42 7.09 7.96 -0.02
CA ALA A 42 6.78 6.70 0.65
C ALA A 42 5.27 6.44 0.74
N THR A 43 4.47 7.50 0.94
CA THR A 43 3.00 7.40 0.97
C THR A 43 2.43 7.08 -0.41
N HIS A 44 2.93 7.72 -1.46
CA HIS A 44 2.52 7.45 -2.84
C HIS A 44 2.89 6.03 -3.28
N GLN A 45 4.13 5.61 -3.03
CA GLN A 45 4.60 4.26 -3.34
C GLN A 45 3.76 3.23 -2.61
N ALA A 46 3.52 3.44 -1.31
CA ALA A 46 2.60 2.61 -0.58
C ALA A 46 1.27 2.58 -1.35
N LEU A 47 0.56 3.70 -1.56
CA LEU A 47 -0.76 3.70 -2.18
C LEU A 47 -0.81 2.89 -3.50
N ALA A 48 0.21 3.01 -4.35
CA ALA A 48 0.36 2.23 -5.57
C ALA A 48 0.37 0.70 -5.29
N GLU A 49 1.19 0.22 -4.35
CA GLU A 49 1.26 -1.20 -3.99
C GLU A 49 -0.10 -1.77 -3.53
N VAL A 50 -0.97 -0.96 -2.90
CA VAL A 50 -2.31 -1.43 -2.48
C VAL A 50 -3.21 -1.58 -3.68
N ARG A 51 -3.21 -0.58 -4.56
CA ARG A 51 -4.01 -0.61 -5.79
C ARG A 51 -3.63 -1.81 -6.65
N GLU A 52 -2.33 -2.10 -6.74
CA GLU A 52 -1.85 -3.29 -7.44
C GLU A 52 -2.28 -4.60 -6.76
N ALA A 53 -2.18 -4.68 -5.43
CA ALA A 53 -2.62 -5.86 -4.70
C ALA A 53 -4.13 -6.09 -4.85
N GLU A 54 -4.92 -5.02 -4.80
CA GLU A 54 -6.37 -5.05 -5.03
C GLU A 54 -6.71 -5.47 -6.47
N ALA A 55 -5.99 -4.96 -7.47
CA ALA A 55 -6.17 -5.35 -8.87
C ALA A 55 -5.87 -6.85 -9.08
N ARG A 56 -4.76 -7.35 -8.51
CA ARG A 56 -4.43 -8.79 -8.55
C ARG A 56 -5.54 -9.62 -7.90
N LEU A 57 -6.01 -9.23 -6.71
CA LEU A 57 -7.12 -9.91 -6.02
C LEU A 57 -8.38 -9.94 -6.88
N GLN A 58 -8.75 -8.82 -7.52
CA GLN A 58 -9.93 -8.76 -8.38
C GLN A 58 -9.84 -9.73 -9.56
N VAL A 59 -8.66 -9.89 -10.17
CA VAL A 59 -8.42 -10.88 -11.24
C VAL A 59 -8.59 -12.30 -10.73
N PHE A 60 -8.02 -12.63 -9.56
CA PHE A 60 -8.20 -13.96 -8.95
C PHE A 60 -9.67 -14.28 -8.67
N LEU A 61 -10.43 -13.32 -8.11
CA LEU A 61 -11.86 -13.49 -7.83
C LEU A 61 -12.69 -13.67 -9.11
N ARG A 62 -12.40 -12.93 -10.18
CA ARG A 62 -13.06 -13.11 -11.49
C ARG A 62 -12.82 -14.51 -12.05
N ARG A 63 -11.59 -15.05 -11.92
CA ARG A 63 -11.26 -16.41 -12.37
C ARG A 63 -12.02 -17.48 -11.58
N LEU A 64 -12.12 -17.34 -10.26
CA LEU A 64 -12.92 -18.26 -9.43
C LEU A 64 -14.40 -18.25 -9.86
N ASN A 65 -14.98 -17.07 -10.07
CA ASN A 65 -16.39 -16.96 -10.46
C ASN A 65 -16.66 -17.40 -11.92
N GLY A 66 -15.73 -17.15 -12.85
CA GLY A 66 -15.86 -17.54 -14.26
C GLY A 66 -15.55 -19.01 -14.55
N GLY A 67 -14.74 -19.66 -13.72
CA GLY A 67 -14.33 -21.07 -13.88
C GLY A 67 -15.48 -22.08 -13.76
N HIS A 68 -16.58 -21.72 -13.09
CA HIS A 68 -17.75 -22.60 -12.95
C HIS A 68 -18.61 -22.71 -14.22
N VAL A 69 -18.52 -21.77 -15.16
CA VAL A 69 -19.38 -21.80 -16.37
C VAL A 69 -18.90 -22.85 -17.40
N SER A 70 -17.59 -23.11 -17.49
CA SER A 70 -17.07 -24.16 -18.39
C SER A 70 -17.25 -25.58 -17.85
N ALA A 71 -17.32 -25.77 -16.53
CA ALA A 71 -17.53 -27.10 -15.94
C ALA A 71 -18.92 -27.66 -16.21
N ARG A 72 -19.94 -26.81 -16.42
CA ARG A 72 -21.34 -27.24 -16.61
C ARG A 72 -21.67 -27.71 -18.03
N ARG A 73 -20.83 -27.42 -19.03
CA ARG A 73 -21.04 -27.83 -20.44
C ARG A 73 -20.52 -29.24 -20.78
N LYS A 74 -19.86 -29.93 -19.84
CA LYS A 74 -19.28 -31.27 -20.06
C LYS A 74 -20.03 -32.38 -19.31
N GLY A 75 -21.32 -32.18 -19.03
CA GLY A 75 -22.18 -33.16 -18.35
C GLY A 75 -23.53 -33.40 -19.03
N ASP A 76 -23.75 -32.85 -20.22
CA ASP A 76 -24.97 -33.06 -21.00
C ASP A 76 -24.57 -33.59 -22.39
N ARG A 77 -24.22 -34.88 -22.42
CA ARG A 77 -24.07 -35.67 -23.64
C ARG A 77 -24.24 -37.15 -23.33
#